data_AF-A0A7S2RFF4-F1
#
_entry.id   AF-A0A7S2RFF4-F1
#
_cell.length_a   1.000
_cell.length_b   1.000
_cell.length_c   1.000
_cell.angle_alpha   90.00
_cell.angle_beta   90.00
_cell.angle_gamma   90.00
#
_symmetry.space_group_name_H-M   'P 1'
#
loop_
_entity.id
_entity.type
_entity.pdbx_description
1 polymer ?
#
loop_
_entity_poly.entity_id
_entity_poly.type
_entity_poly.pdbx_seq_one_letter_code
_entity_poly.pdbx_strand_id
1 'polypeptide(L)'
;RGALGASFAAAALGLLPGVASAFCGEPFPSWAYYIVYNEGLLAFQGPSQSSLDLYLRESGTQDAEKKAQVRPVLLIPGGPGLPHDYFETLEGLVKTDRRVVEFDPIGTGQSTGSGKLTAGDLAFCSTPAGLAAQAATA
;
A
#
# COMPACT_ATOMS: atom_id res chain seq x y z
N ARG A 1 14.52 49.15 -50.21
CA ARG A 1 14.24 47.86 -50.88
C ARG A 1 15.25 46.86 -50.33
N GLY A 2 14.94 45.84 -49.54
CA GLY A 2 13.67 45.35 -49.00
C GLY A 2 13.92 44.67 -47.65
N ALA A 3 12.83 44.52 -46.89
CA ALA A 3 12.77 43.79 -45.64
C ALA A 3 12.52 42.29 -45.93
N LEU A 4 13.23 41.41 -45.23
CA LEU A 4 12.99 39.97 -45.06
C LEU A 4 13.82 39.61 -43.82
N GLY A 5 13.33 39.09 -42.70
CA GLY A 5 12.03 38.57 -42.33
C GLY A 5 12.32 37.76 -41.08
N ALA A 6 11.94 38.28 -39.91
CA ALA A 6 12.03 37.56 -38.65
C ALA A 6 10.98 36.44 -38.63
N SER A 7 11.25 35.43 -37.80
CA SER A 7 10.30 34.48 -37.17
C SER A 7 10.48 33.02 -37.58
N PHE A 8 11.31 32.31 -36.82
CA PHE A 8 11.01 30.93 -36.43
C PHE A 8 10.59 30.93 -34.95
N ALA A 9 9.40 31.45 -34.67
CA ALA A 9 8.70 31.17 -33.41
C ALA A 9 7.84 29.92 -33.65
N ALA A 10 8.48 28.75 -33.63
CA ALA A 10 7.76 27.49 -33.66
C ALA A 10 7.15 27.24 -32.27
N ALA A 11 5.83 27.07 -32.26
CA ALA A 11 4.99 26.85 -31.09
C ALA A 11 5.51 25.71 -30.20
N ALA A 12 5.95 26.04 -28.99
CA ALA A 12 6.26 25.08 -27.92
C ALA A 12 5.30 25.22 -26.72
N LEU A 13 4.06 25.68 -26.96
CA LEU A 13 3.07 25.97 -25.91
C LEU A 13 2.14 24.80 -25.56
N GLY A 14 2.35 23.61 -26.13
CA GLY A 14 1.45 22.46 -25.97
C GLY A 14 2.03 21.21 -25.31
N LEU A 15 3.31 21.23 -24.88
CA LEU A 15 4.01 20.04 -24.37
C LEU A 15 4.68 20.27 -23.01
N LEU A 16 4.20 21.24 -22.21
CA LEU A 16 4.56 21.23 -20.80
C LEU A 16 3.74 20.11 -20.15
N PRO A 17 4.37 19.10 -19.52
CA PRO A 17 3.64 18.09 -18.78
C PRO A 17 2.76 18.82 -17.77
N GLY A 18 1.46 18.55 -17.82
CA GLY A 18 0.51 19.11 -16.85
C GLY A 18 1.05 18.84 -15.46
N VAL A 19 1.29 19.91 -14.71
CA VAL A 19 1.79 19.79 -13.33
C VAL A 19 0.77 18.94 -12.59
N ALA A 20 1.20 17.76 -12.12
CA ALA A 20 0.34 16.93 -11.32
C ALA A 20 0.00 17.73 -10.05
N SER A 21 -1.28 18.04 -9.88
CA SER A 21 -1.82 18.66 -8.68
C SER A 21 -2.48 17.57 -7.84
N ALA A 22 -2.28 17.63 -6.53
CA ALA A 22 -3.03 16.82 -5.58
C ALA A 22 -4.53 17.12 -5.69
N PHE A 23 -5.38 16.26 -5.11
CA PHE A 23 -6.84 16.45 -5.11
C PHE A 23 -7.28 17.82 -4.55
N CYS A 24 -6.45 18.44 -3.70
CA CYS A 24 -6.66 19.77 -3.13
C CYS A 24 -6.16 20.95 -4.00
N GLY A 25 -5.60 20.70 -5.18
CA GLY A 25 -5.06 21.73 -6.08
C GLY A 25 -3.64 22.22 -5.73
N GLU A 26 -3.07 21.78 -4.61
CA GLU A 26 -1.65 22.01 -4.31
C GLU A 26 -0.75 21.12 -5.18
N PRO A 27 0.46 21.56 -5.55
CA PRO A 27 1.41 20.71 -6.26
C PRO A 27 1.69 19.46 -5.43
N PHE A 28 1.77 18.29 -6.07
CA PHE A 28 2.16 17.07 -5.36
C PHE A 28 3.51 17.31 -4.68
N PRO A 29 3.62 17.03 -3.38
CA PRO A 29 4.88 17.21 -2.71
C PRO A 29 5.90 16.23 -3.30
N SER A 30 7.08 16.71 -3.65
CA SER A 30 8.09 15.92 -4.37
C SER A 30 8.45 14.62 -3.65
N TRP A 31 8.38 14.60 -2.32
CA TRP A 31 8.66 13.41 -1.51
C TRP A 31 7.68 12.26 -1.72
N ALA A 32 6.45 12.52 -2.19
CA ALA A 32 5.44 11.46 -2.41
C ALA A 32 5.90 10.44 -3.46
N TYR A 33 6.78 10.86 -4.37
CA TYR A 33 7.36 9.98 -5.39
C TYR A 33 8.58 9.17 -4.92
N TYR A 34 9.04 9.39 -3.68
CA TYR A 34 10.28 8.79 -3.16
C TYR A 34 10.09 8.10 -1.80
N ILE A 35 8.86 7.68 -1.49
CA ILE A 35 8.63 6.88 -0.28
C ILE A 35 9.28 5.52 -0.53
N VAL A 36 10.26 5.18 0.32
CA VAL A 36 10.92 3.89 0.27
C VAL A 36 10.07 2.91 1.07
N TYR A 37 9.70 1.81 0.42
CA TYR A 37 8.98 0.70 1.01
C TYR A 37 9.76 -0.60 0.80
N ASN A 38 9.60 -1.52 1.76
CA ASN A 38 10.12 -2.88 1.69
C ASN A 38 8.95 -3.83 1.52
N GLU A 39 9.07 -4.76 0.58
CA GLU A 39 8.03 -5.76 0.30
C GLU A 39 8.55 -7.14 0.72
N GLY A 40 7.64 -7.96 1.25
CA GLY A 40 8.00 -9.28 1.74
C GLY A 40 6.81 -10.22 1.83
N LEU A 41 7.13 -11.50 1.81
CA LEU A 41 6.19 -12.57 2.12
C LEU A 41 6.48 -13.08 3.52
N LEU A 42 5.44 -13.12 4.35
CA LEU A 42 5.46 -13.71 5.68
C LEU A 42 4.71 -15.03 5.64
N ALA A 43 5.47 -16.12 5.75
CA ALA A 43 4.92 -17.44 5.90
C ALA A 43 4.31 -17.59 7.30
N PHE A 44 3.07 -18.04 7.38
CA PHE A 44 2.42 -18.40 8.64
C PHE A 44 1.62 -19.70 8.47
N GLN A 45 1.38 -20.38 9.59
CA GLN A 45 0.60 -21.61 9.59
C GLN A 45 -0.89 -21.28 9.76
N GLY A 46 -1.70 -21.68 8.79
CA GLY A 46 -3.16 -21.55 8.86
C GLY A 46 -3.79 -22.49 9.89
N PRO A 47 -5.09 -22.28 10.20
CA PRO A 47 -5.83 -23.11 11.16
C PRO A 47 -5.85 -24.60 10.80
N SER A 48 -5.80 -24.95 9.50
CA SER A 48 -5.73 -26.34 9.03
C SER A 48 -4.31 -26.91 8.90
N GLN A 49 -3.30 -26.21 9.44
CA GLN A 49 -1.87 -26.49 9.22
C GLN A 49 -1.40 -26.28 7.77
N SER A 50 -2.19 -25.62 6.92
CA SER A 50 -1.74 -25.16 5.61
C SER A 50 -0.66 -24.07 5.77
N SER A 51 0.42 -24.14 4.97
CA SER A 51 1.40 -23.05 4.88
C SER A 51 0.83 -21.98 3.99
N LEU A 52 0.68 -20.77 4.53
CA LEU A 52 0.09 -19.63 3.84
C LEU A 52 1.10 -18.48 3.86
N ASP A 53 1.29 -17.84 2.71
CA ASP A 53 2.13 -16.66 2.57
C ASP A 53 1.24 -15.41 2.54
N LEU A 54 1.47 -14.52 3.51
CA LEU A 54 0.91 -13.17 3.52
C LEU A 54 1.90 -12.22 2.88
N TYR A 55 1.43 -11.40 1.97
CA TYR A 55 2.17 -10.29 1.43
C TYR A 55 2.06 -9.08 2.36
N LEU A 56 3.22 -8.48 2.65
CA LEU A 56 3.33 -7.25 3.42
C LEU A 56 4.18 -6.24 2.67
N ARG A 57 3.78 -4.98 2.75
CA ARG A 57 4.57 -3.81 2.41
C ARG A 57 4.80 -2.99 3.68
N GLU A 58 6.05 -2.73 4.00
CA GLU A 58 6.45 -1.87 5.10
C GLU A 58 7.05 -0.57 4.57
N SER A 59 6.43 0.54 4.93
CA SER A 59 6.90 1.89 4.60
C SER A 59 7.48 2.55 5.86
N GLY A 60 8.70 3.09 5.76
CA GLY A 60 9.44 3.65 6.89
C GLY A 60 10.32 2.62 7.64
N THR A 61 10.95 3.04 8.75
CA THR A 61 11.90 2.20 9.49
C THR A 61 11.55 2.11 10.98
N GLN A 62 11.83 0.95 11.58
CA GLN A 62 11.60 0.73 13.01
C GLN A 62 12.50 1.62 13.88
N ASP A 63 13.67 2.02 13.38
CA ASP A 63 14.59 2.90 14.11
C ASP A 63 14.06 4.33 14.21
N ALA A 64 13.45 4.85 13.15
CA ALA A 64 12.79 6.16 13.16
C ALA A 64 11.59 6.15 14.12
N GLU A 65 10.77 5.10 14.06
CA GLU A 65 9.63 4.88 14.96
C GLU A 65 10.05 4.91 16.44
N LYS A 66 11.08 4.13 16.81
CA LYS A 66 11.60 4.06 18.18
C LYS A 66 12.17 5.40 18.64
N LYS A 67 12.91 6.10 17.76
CA LYS A 67 13.52 7.41 18.07
C LYS A 67 12.45 8.47 18.32
N ALA A 68 11.39 8.50 17.54
CA ALA A 68 10.28 9.43 17.69
C ALA A 68 9.27 9.03 18.78
N GLN A 69 9.43 7.84 19.38
CA GLN A 69 8.51 7.27 20.38
C GLN A 69 7.04 7.23 19.91
N VAL A 70 6.84 6.99 18.62
CA VAL A 70 5.53 6.82 18.00
C VAL A 70 5.20 5.35 17.82
N ARG A 71 3.91 5.02 17.69
CA ARG A 71 3.47 3.64 17.41
C ARG A 71 3.33 3.42 15.90
N PRO A 72 3.59 2.18 15.43
CA PRO A 72 3.39 1.82 14.04
C PRO A 72 1.90 1.79 13.71
N VAL A 73 1.59 1.90 12.42
CA VAL A 73 0.24 1.85 11.88
C VAL A 73 0.12 0.60 11.03
N LEU A 74 -0.80 -0.29 11.38
CA LEU A 74 -1.16 -1.45 10.56
C LEU A 74 -2.43 -1.11 9.78
N LEU A 75 -2.37 -1.20 8.46
CA LEU A 75 -3.50 -0.96 7.57
C LEU A 75 -4.16 -2.30 7.25
N ILE A 76 -5.42 -2.43 7.67
CA ILE A 76 -6.25 -3.61 7.43
C ILE A 76 -7.22 -3.29 6.30
N PRO A 77 -7.05 -3.88 5.10
CA PRO A 77 -8.01 -3.68 4.03
C PRO A 77 -9.34 -4.38 4.34
N GLY A 78 -10.40 -3.57 4.48
CA GLY A 78 -11.76 -4.02 4.79
C GLY A 78 -12.69 -4.14 3.58
N GLY A 79 -12.16 -4.11 2.35
CA GLY A 79 -12.94 -4.17 1.11
C GLY A 79 -13.25 -5.60 0.63
N PRO A 80 -14.07 -5.78 -0.43
CA PRO A 80 -14.51 -7.07 -0.96
C PRO A 80 -13.42 -7.83 -1.73
N GLY A 81 -12.23 -7.98 -1.14
CA GLY A 81 -11.11 -8.69 -1.75
C GLY A 81 -10.15 -7.82 -2.56
N LEU A 82 -10.04 -6.53 -2.23
CA LEU A 82 -9.06 -5.64 -2.85
C LEU A 82 -7.72 -5.68 -2.07
N PRO A 83 -6.58 -5.62 -2.79
CA PRO A 83 -5.25 -5.53 -2.17
C PRO A 83 -5.04 -4.17 -1.50
N HIS A 84 -3.93 -4.04 -0.78
CA HIS A 84 -3.52 -2.83 -0.06
C HIS A 84 -3.32 -1.59 -0.95
N ASP A 85 -3.30 -1.70 -2.28
CA ASP A 85 -3.00 -0.61 -3.23
C ASP A 85 -3.78 0.69 -3.00
N TYR A 86 -5.03 0.62 -2.53
CA TYR A 86 -5.85 1.82 -2.29
C TYR A 86 -5.45 2.60 -1.03
N PHE A 87 -4.52 2.06 -0.25
CA PHE A 87 -3.92 2.72 0.91
C PHE A 87 -2.60 3.42 0.61
N GLU A 88 -2.09 3.40 -0.63
CA GLU A 88 -0.82 4.05 -1.01
C GLU A 88 -0.70 5.50 -0.50
N THR A 89 -1.81 6.25 -0.46
CA THR A 89 -1.83 7.63 0.07
C THR A 89 -1.49 7.73 1.56
N LEU A 90 -1.71 6.68 2.34
CA LEU A 90 -1.43 6.60 3.77
C LEU A 90 0.04 6.28 4.07
N GLU A 91 0.83 5.86 3.08
CA GLU A 91 2.28 5.75 3.21
C GLU A 91 2.93 7.11 3.56
N GLY A 92 2.26 8.22 3.25
CA GLY A 92 2.67 9.57 3.66
C GLY A 92 2.79 9.75 5.17
N LEU A 93 2.17 8.88 5.99
CA LEU A 93 2.33 8.89 7.45
C LEU A 93 3.77 8.62 7.90
N VAL A 94 4.62 8.08 7.04
CA VAL A 94 6.07 7.94 7.27
C VAL A 94 6.73 9.28 7.57
N LYS A 95 6.17 10.41 7.09
CA LYS A 95 6.63 11.77 7.45
C LYS A 95 6.46 12.13 8.92
N THR A 96 5.61 11.41 9.64
CA THR A 96 5.45 11.58 11.08
C THR A 96 6.33 10.63 11.89
N ASP A 97 7.37 10.08 11.26
CA ASP A 97 8.27 9.04 11.79
C ASP A 97 7.54 7.73 12.18
N ARG A 98 6.30 7.54 11.70
CA ARG A 98 5.53 6.32 11.90
C ARG A 98 5.89 5.30 10.84
N ARG A 99 6.16 4.07 11.27
CA ARG A 99 6.18 2.93 10.34
C ARG A 99 4.76 2.56 9.96
N VAL A 100 4.51 2.45 8.66
CA VAL A 100 3.23 2.00 8.10
C VAL A 100 3.44 0.58 7.57
N VAL A 101 2.57 -0.33 7.98
CA VAL A 101 2.58 -1.72 7.54
C VAL A 101 1.26 -1.98 6.85
N GLU A 102 1.33 -2.39 5.60
CA GLU A 102 0.21 -2.74 4.76
C GLU A 102 0.31 -4.22 4.45
N PHE A 103 -0.82 -4.91 4.40
CA PHE A 103 -0.83 -6.33 4.04
C PHE A 103 -2.03 -6.66 3.17
N ASP A 104 -1.85 -7.67 2.33
CA ASP A 104 -2.93 -8.25 1.54
C ASP A 104 -3.60 -9.39 2.31
N PRO A 105 -4.93 -9.38 2.47
CA PRO A 105 -5.68 -10.52 2.95
C PRO A 105 -5.43 -11.75 2.10
N ILE A 106 -5.58 -12.91 2.71
CA ILE A 106 -5.44 -14.19 2.02
C ILE A 106 -6.46 -14.26 0.88
N GLY A 107 -5.99 -14.68 -0.30
CA GLY A 107 -6.82 -14.72 -1.51
C GLY A 107 -6.95 -13.39 -2.26
N THR A 108 -6.18 -12.36 -1.87
CA THR A 108 -6.14 -11.06 -2.54
C THR A 108 -4.71 -10.67 -2.88
N GLY A 109 -4.53 -9.85 -3.92
CA GLY A 109 -3.23 -9.27 -4.28
C GLY A 109 -2.13 -10.31 -4.50
N GLN A 110 -1.00 -10.11 -3.83
CA GLN A 110 0.18 -10.98 -3.88
C GLN A 110 0.23 -11.99 -2.72
N SER A 111 -0.68 -11.87 -1.75
CA SER A 111 -0.89 -12.93 -0.76
C SER A 111 -1.37 -14.19 -1.45
N THR A 112 -1.04 -15.36 -0.88
CA THR A 112 -1.31 -16.69 -1.46
C THR A 112 -2.68 -16.73 -2.15
N GLY A 113 -2.66 -16.59 -3.48
CA GLY A 113 -3.86 -16.41 -4.31
C GLY A 113 -4.44 -17.73 -4.83
N SER A 114 -3.78 -18.85 -4.60
CA SER A 114 -4.21 -20.14 -5.17
C SER A 114 -3.51 -21.36 -4.54
N GLY A 115 -2.85 -21.19 -3.40
CA GLY A 115 -2.30 -22.30 -2.62
C GLY A 115 -3.40 -22.92 -1.78
N LYS A 116 -4.04 -23.99 -2.29
CA LYS A 116 -5.07 -24.85 -1.68
C LYS A 116 -5.48 -24.42 -0.26
N LEU A 117 -6.31 -23.39 -0.13
CA LEU A 117 -7.10 -23.21 1.08
C LEU A 117 -7.90 -24.50 1.24
N THR A 118 -7.68 -25.22 2.33
CA THR A 118 -8.45 -26.43 2.54
C THR A 118 -9.88 -26.03 2.89
N ALA A 119 -10.85 -26.93 2.68
CA ALA A 119 -12.22 -26.69 3.11
C ALA A 119 -12.29 -26.34 4.62
N GLY A 120 -11.33 -26.79 5.43
CA GLY A 120 -11.20 -26.44 6.85
C GLY A 120 -10.83 -24.98 7.11
N ASP A 121 -9.99 -24.37 6.27
CA ASP A 121 -9.59 -22.95 6.41
C ASP A 121 -10.76 -22.01 6.08
N LEU A 122 -11.55 -22.35 5.05
CA LEU A 122 -12.75 -21.60 4.66
C LEU A 122 -13.90 -21.80 5.66
N ALA A 123 -14.03 -23.00 6.23
CA ALA A 123 -15.03 -23.31 7.26
C ALA A 123 -14.76 -22.56 8.57
N PHE A 124 -13.49 -22.35 8.94
CA PHE A 124 -13.10 -21.55 10.10
C PHE A 124 -13.56 -20.10 9.99
N CYS A 125 -13.41 -19.47 8.81
CA CYS A 125 -13.89 -18.10 8.59
C CYS A 125 -15.42 -17.95 8.55
N SER A 126 -16.15 -19.02 8.22
CA SER A 126 -17.61 -18.96 8.00
C SER A 126 -18.45 -19.42 9.19
N THR A 127 -17.85 -20.00 10.23
CA THR A 127 -18.57 -20.42 11.44
C THR A 127 -18.49 -19.37 12.56
N PRO A 128 -19.60 -19.10 13.27
CA PRO A 128 -19.61 -18.19 14.42
C PRO A 128 -18.59 -18.57 15.51
N ALA A 129 -18.28 -19.86 15.64
CA ALA A 129 -17.29 -20.39 16.57
C ALA A 129 -15.84 -20.04 16.19
N GLY A 130 -15.52 -19.96 14.89
CA GLY A 130 -14.20 -19.54 14.42
C GLY A 130 -13.96 -18.04 14.63
N LEU A 131 -15.00 -17.22 14.38
CA LEU A 131 -14.98 -15.78 14.71
C LEU A 131 -14.84 -15.52 16.21
N ALA A 132 -15.52 -16.30 17.06
CA ALA A 132 -15.42 -16.17 18.52
C ALA A 132 -14.05 -16.62 19.06
N ALA A 133 -13.40 -17.62 18.44
CA ALA A 133 -12.06 -18.06 18.82
C ALA A 133 -10.98 -17.00 18.50
N GLN A 134 -11.16 -16.22 17.44
CA GLN A 134 -10.29 -15.07 17.10
C GLN A 134 -10.39 -13.93 18.12
N ALA A 135 -11.58 -13.69 18.68
CA ALA A 135 -11.79 -12.63 19.68
C ALA A 135 -11.24 -12.98 21.08
N ALA A 136 -11.00 -14.27 21.36
CA ALA A 136 -10.57 -14.76 22.67
C ALA A 136 -9.04 -14.92 22.82
N THR A 137 -8.28 -14.73 21.74
CA THR A 137 -6.81 -14.85 21.72
C THR A 137 -6.08 -13.52 21.51
N ALA A 138 -6.80 -12.39 21.57
CA ALA A 138 -6.25 -11.03 21.60
C ALA A 138 -6.11 -10.50 23.04
#